data_AF-A0A1F3PR22-F1
#
_entry.id   AF-A0A1F3PR22-F1
#
_cell.length_a   1.000
_cell.length_b   1.000
_cell.length_c   1.000
_cell.angle_alpha   90.00
_cell.angle_beta   90.00
_cell.angle_gamma   90.00
#
_symmetry.space_group_name_H-M   'P 1'
#
loop_
_entity.id
_entity.type
_entity.pdbx_description
1 polymer ?
#
loop_
_entity_poly.entity_id
_entity_poly.type
_entity_poly.pdbx_seq_one_letter_code
_entity_poly.pdbx_strand_id
1 'polypeptide(L)' 'MQIIFNIDLKNKDALALLNYIQSLDFIKIENKISVLSEAQKNAIDFGLKAVKYGKTKEHKEVLEETQARYPNLFKN' A
#
# COMPACT_ATOMS: atom_id res chain seq x y z
N MET A 1 11.85 -24.34 -2.19
CA MET A 1 12.76 -23.17 -2.08
C MET A 1 12.11 -22.03 -2.83
N GLN A 2 11.88 -20.90 -2.19
CA GLN A 2 11.26 -19.72 -2.81
C GLN A 2 12.35 -18.69 -3.10
N ILE A 3 12.37 -18.14 -4.31
CA ILE A 3 13.32 -17.11 -4.73
C ILE A 3 12.54 -15.83 -4.97
N ILE A 4 13.01 -14.71 -4.42
CA ILE A 4 12.40 -13.40 -4.57
C ILE A 4 13.30 -12.56 -5.48
N PHE A 5 12.71 -11.97 -6.53
CA PHE A 5 13.38 -11.06 -7.43
C PHE A 5 12.83 -9.64 -7.26
N ASN A 6 13.72 -8.66 -7.14
CA ASN A 6 13.36 -7.25 -7.23
C ASN A 6 13.61 -6.79 -8.67
N ILE A 7 12.55 -6.70 -9.46
CA ILE A 7 12.63 -6.37 -10.89
C ILE A 7 12.23 -4.90 -11.08
N ASP A 8 13.15 -4.10 -11.63
CA ASP A 8 12.84 -2.74 -12.05
C ASP A 8 12.14 -2.75 -13.42
N LEU A 9 10.84 -2.49 -13.42
CA LEU A 9 10.00 -2.48 -14.63
C LEU A 9 10.34 -1.34 -15.61
N LYS A 10 11.16 -0.36 -15.22
CA LYS A 10 11.63 0.71 -16.11
C LYS A 10 12.84 0.29 -16.95
N ASN A 11 13.56 -0.76 -16.55
CA ASN A 11 14.67 -1.31 -17.30
C ASN A 11 14.16 -2.32 -18.34
N LYS A 12 14.51 -2.09 -19.62
CA LYS A 12 14.05 -2.93 -20.74
C LYS A 12 14.52 -4.38 -20.65
N ASP A 13 15.74 -4.60 -20.18
CA ASP A 13 16.33 -5.94 -20.05
C ASP A 13 15.69 -6.70 -18.88
N ALA A 14 15.42 -6.00 -17.78
CA ALA A 14 14.70 -6.56 -16.63
C ALA A 14 13.25 -6.95 -16.99
N LEU A 15 12.58 -6.13 -17.81
CA LEU A 15 11.25 -6.44 -18.34
C LEU A 15 11.27 -7.67 -19.28
N ALA A 16 12.28 -7.76 -20.16
CA ALA A 16 12.45 -8.92 -21.03
C ALA A 16 12.67 -10.21 -20.23
N LEU A 17 13.49 -10.16 -19.17
CA LEU A 17 13.68 -11.27 -18.25
C LEU A 17 12.38 -11.69 -17.57
N LEU A 18 11.59 -10.74 -17.06
CA LEU A 18 10.28 -11.04 -16.45
C LEU A 18 9.35 -11.74 -17.46
N ASN A 19 9.26 -11.22 -18.68
CA ASN A 19 8.43 -11.80 -19.74
C ASN A 19 8.87 -13.23 -20.10
N TYR A 20 10.19 -13.47 -20.15
CA TYR A 20 10.73 -14.80 -20.36
C TYR A 20 10.33 -15.75 -19.23
N ILE A 21 10.53 -15.36 -17.97
CA ILE A 21 10.15 -16.19 -16.81
C ILE A 21 8.63 -16.45 -16.80
N GLN A 22 7.81 -15.47 -17.18
CA GLN A 22 6.35 -15.61 -17.32
C GLN A 22 5.93 -16.61 -18.40
N SER A 23 6.76 -16.82 -19.42
CA SER A 23 6.47 -17.79 -20.48
C SER A 23 6.73 -19.25 -20.07
N LEU A 24 7.42 -19.48 -18.95
CA LEU A 24 7.74 -20.81 -18.45
C LEU A 24 6.55 -21.36 -17.63
N ASP A 25 5.92 -22.40 -18.16
CA ASP A 25 4.72 -23.04 -17.61
C ASP A 25 4.89 -23.68 -16.22
N PHE A 26 6.13 -24.00 -15.83
CA PHE A 26 6.47 -24.58 -14.53
C PHE A 26 6.75 -23.53 -13.44
N ILE A 27 6.78 -22.23 -13.77
CA ILE A 27 7.05 -21.17 -12.79
C ILE A 27 5.75 -20.46 -12.42
N LYS A 28 5.36 -20.55 -11.15
CA LYS A 28 4.26 -19.75 -10.58
C LYS A 28 4.79 -18.41 -10.09
N ILE A 29 4.43 -17.34 -10.79
CA ILE A 29 4.80 -15.98 -10.40
C ILE A 29 3.67 -15.38 -9.57
N GLU A 30 3.94 -15.17 -8.28
CA GLU A 30 3.08 -14.37 -7.42
C GLU A 30 3.53 -12.91 -7.49
N ASN A 31 2.96 -12.17 -8.43
CA ASN A 31 3.15 -10.73 -8.48
C ASN A 31 2.42 -10.10 -7.28
N LYS A 32 3.18 -9.73 -6.23
CA LYS A 32 2.70 -8.78 -5.22
C LYS A 32 2.59 -7.39 -5.85
N ILE A 33 1.72 -7.22 -6.84
CA ILE A 33 1.21 -5.89 -7.14
C ILE A 33 0.38 -5.54 -5.91
N SER A 34 0.96 -4.76 -5.01
CA SER A 34 0.22 -4.07 -3.96
C SER A 34 -0.67 -3.04 -4.66
N VAL A 35 -1.73 -3.52 -5.31
CA VAL A 35 -2.79 -2.66 -5.81
C VAL A 35 -3.52 -2.21 -4.56
N LEU A 36 -3.13 -1.03 -4.07
CA LEU A 36 -3.90 -0.36 -3.04
C LEU A 36 -5.35 -0.31 -3.50
N SER A 37 -6.27 -0.74 -2.63
CA SER A 37 -7.69 -0.58 -2.91
C SER A 37 -8.01 0.90 -3.09
N GLU A 38 -9.10 1.22 -3.78
CA GLU A 38 -9.50 2.61 -3.99
C GLU A 38 -9.71 3.34 -2.66
N ALA A 39 -10.23 2.63 -1.64
CA ALA A 39 -10.35 3.14 -0.28
C ALA A 39 -8.99 3.47 0.35
N GLN A 40 -7.98 2.63 0.14
CA GLN A 40 -6.61 2.87 0.64
C GLN A 40 -5.95 4.06 -0.06
N LYS A 41 -6.09 4.18 -1.39
CA LYS A 41 -5.59 5.35 -2.13
C LYS A 41 -6.25 6.65 -1.64
N ASN A 42 -7.58 6.63 -1.47
CA ASN A 42 -8.33 7.78 -0.98
C ASN A 42 -7.91 8.19 0.44
N ALA A 43 -7.64 7.24 1.33
CA ALA A 43 -7.15 7.51 2.67
C ALA A 43 -5.77 8.20 2.66
N ILE A 44 -4.86 7.73 1.79
CA ILE A 44 -3.54 8.33 1.61
C ILE A 44 -3.67 9.75 1.05
N ASP A 45 -4.48 9.95 0.00
CA ASP A 45 -4.71 11.27 -0.59
C ASP A 45 -5.31 12.26 0.40
N PHE A 46 -6.25 11.79 1.24
CA PHE A 46 -6.82 12.60 2.30
C PHE A 46 -5.75 13.00 3.34
N GLY A 47 -4.91 12.06 3.77
CA GLY A 47 -3.79 12.33 4.68
C GLY A 47 -2.79 13.34 4.11
N LEU A 48 -2.37 13.16 2.86
CA LEU A 48 -1.43 14.08 2.18
C LEU A 48 -2.01 15.48 2.03
N LYS A 49 -3.31 15.60 1.72
CA LYS A 49 -4.01 16.90 1.71
C LYS A 49 -4.04 17.54 3.09
N ALA A 50 -4.35 16.78 4.15
CA ALA A 50 -4.38 17.30 5.51
C ALA A 50 -3.03 17.87 5.95
N VAL A 51 -1.93 17.18 5.62
CA VAL A 51 -0.56 17.66 5.86
C VAL A 51 -0.27 18.93 5.04
N LYS A 52 -0.61 18.96 3.75
CA LYS A 52 -0.37 20.11 2.86
C LYS A 52 -1.08 21.38 3.32
N TYR A 53 -2.27 21.27 3.92
CA TYR A 53 -3.05 22.40 4.41
C TYR A 53 -2.81 22.72 5.90
N GLY A 54 -1.78 22.14 6.52
CA GLY A 54 -1.45 22.38 7.93
C GLY A 54 -2.51 21.89 8.92
N LYS A 55 -3.42 21.02 8.47
CA LYS A 55 -4.44 20.36 9.31
C LYS A 55 -3.88 19.09 9.93
N THR A 56 -2.68 19.18 10.50
CA THR A 56 -2.08 18.11 11.29
C THR A 56 -2.66 18.17 12.68
N LYS A 57 -3.42 17.14 13.07
CA LYS A 57 -3.87 16.98 14.45
C LYS A 57 -2.81 16.22 15.24
N GLU A 58 -2.62 16.61 16.49
CA GLU A 58 -1.78 15.87 17.42
C GLU A 58 -2.37 14.47 17.64
N HIS A 59 -1.51 13.48 17.88
CA HIS A 59 -1.96 12.09 18.07
C HIS A 59 -3.04 11.97 19.17
N LYS A 60 -2.89 12.77 20.23
CA LYS A 60 -3.85 12.88 21.33
C LYS A 60 -5.22 13.37 20.87
N GLU A 61 -5.28 14.41 20.04
CA GLU A 61 -6.54 14.96 19.51
C GLU A 61 -7.24 13.96 18.59
N VAL A 62 -6.48 13.23 17.77
CA VAL A 62 -7.02 12.17 16.91
C VAL A 62 -7.62 11.05 17.76
N LEU A 63 -6.94 10.65 18.84
CA LEU A 63 -7.44 9.62 19.76
C LEU A 63 -8.73 10.06 20.46
N GLU A 64 -8.76 11.27 21.01
CA GLU A 64 -9.94 11.83 21.68
C GLU A 64 -11.14 11.92 20.72
N GLU A 65 -10.94 12.42 19.50
CA GLU A 65 -12.00 12.48 18.48
C GLU A 65 -12.47 11.08 18.05
N THR A 66 -11.54 10.13 17.89
CA THR A 66 -11.86 8.75 17.49
C THR A 66 -12.64 8.04 18.60
N GLN A 67 -12.27 8.25 19.88
CA GLN A 67 -12.99 7.71 21.03
C GLN A 67 -14.40 8.28 21.15
N ALA A 68 -14.58 9.58 20.90
CA ALA A 68 -15.90 10.20 20.90
C ALA A 68 -16.81 9.69 19.77
N ARG A 69 -16.27 9.52 18.56
CA ARG A 69 -17.03 9.04 17.38
C ARG A 69 -17.31 7.54 17.41
N TYR A 70 -16.36 6.75 17.93
CA TYR A 70 -16.42 5.29 17.90
C TYR A 70 -16.12 4.71 19.29
N PRO A 71 -16.95 4.99 20.31
CA PRO A 71 -16.69 4.57 21.69
C PRO A 71 -16.57 3.05 21.83
N ASN A 72 -17.23 2.28 20.95
CA ASN A 72 -17.20 0.82 20.95
C ASN A 72 -15.82 0.24 20.58
N LEU A 73 -14.95 1.00 19.92
CA LEU A 73 -13.56 0.57 19.62
C LEU A 73 -12.65 0.62 20.85
N PHE A 74 -13.09 1.30 21.91
CA PHE A 74 -12.32 1.52 23.15
C PHE A 74 -12.96 0.84 24.37
N LYS A 75 -14.08 0.13 24.17
CA LYS A 75 -14.71 -0.69 25.21
C LYS A 75 -14.14 -2.10 25.12
N ASN A 76 -13.23 -2.42 26.03
CA ASN A 76 -12.93 -3.79 26.44
C ASN A 76 -13.74 -4.10 27.70
#